data_AF-A0A842N614-F1
#
_entry.id   AF-A0A842N614-F1
#
_cell.length_a   1.000
_cell.length_b   1.000
_cell.length_c   1.000
_cell.angle_alpha   90.00
_cell.angle_beta   90.00
_cell.angle_gamma   90.00
#
_symmetry.space_group_name_H-M   'P 1'
#
loop_
_entity.id
_entity.type
_entity.pdbx_description
1 polymer ?
#
loop_
_entity_poly.entity_id
_entity_poly.type
_entity_poly.pdbx_seq_one_letter_code
_entity_poly.pdbx_strand_id
1 'polypeptide(L)'
;MDNTSANVAKMYKKYPYPFPSSKIKNVNELLNLFKFFSLENSFNFNTKNILDAGSGTGHRIINVARHYKKSNFLGIDFSDNSIRFAKELAKKNEITNIEFRKANLLEKIDSQNKFDVILSMGVLHHLSDPEKGLKNILSVLQKKGVLFLYLYGKLGGHERMIKKKIIMTLLKNKSNYEDGIKIIKKLQFDDLEYGWNIDSENEKERDSVIVDAYLHANEKLYDCEDIDSLLQNSGIFGYSIFGITTKTQGLLFSTELNLKENLKTSYSDVTRFFSSKFTQKFYNSLNVKEKCKIVELFYEPNGYTIVGLTKQMYDSLDPKSRIRKNFIKC
;
A
#
# COMPACT_ATOMS: atom_id res chain seq x y z
N MET A 1 -18.02 12.72 10.09
CA MET A 1 -16.58 12.81 9.75
C MET A 1 -15.85 13.30 11.00
N ASP A 2 -14.82 12.58 11.44
CA ASP A 2 -13.99 12.96 12.59
C ASP A 2 -13.01 14.11 12.25
N ASN A 3 -12.43 14.74 13.28
CA ASN A 3 -11.55 15.91 13.14
C ASN A 3 -10.28 15.61 12.30
N THR A 4 -9.70 14.42 12.47
CA THR A 4 -8.50 14.02 11.73
C THR A 4 -8.82 13.87 10.25
N SER A 5 -9.91 13.19 9.91
CA SER A 5 -10.39 13.05 8.54
C SER A 5 -10.73 14.41 7.90
N ALA A 6 -11.30 15.35 8.66
CA ALA A 6 -11.54 16.72 8.18
C ALA A 6 -10.23 17.48 7.87
N ASN A 7 -9.19 17.32 8.70
CA ASN A 7 -7.88 17.93 8.47
C ASN A 7 -7.16 17.34 7.25
N VAL A 8 -7.18 16.02 7.09
CA VAL A 8 -6.65 15.33 5.90
C VAL A 8 -7.39 15.79 4.64
N ALA A 9 -8.71 15.88 4.69
CA ALA A 9 -9.52 16.38 3.57
C ALA A 9 -9.17 17.83 3.19
N LYS A 10 -9.01 18.71 4.19
CA LYS A 10 -8.61 20.11 3.97
C LYS A 10 -7.22 20.21 3.34
N MET A 11 -6.28 19.35 3.77
CA MET A 11 -4.94 19.27 3.21
C MET A 11 -4.98 18.88 1.73
N TYR A 12 -5.59 17.74 1.38
CA TYR A 12 -5.65 17.28 -0.01
C TYR A 12 -6.48 18.20 -0.93
N LYS A 13 -7.41 18.98 -0.37
CA LYS A 13 -8.08 20.04 -1.13
C LYS A 13 -7.13 21.18 -1.53
N LYS A 14 -6.18 21.54 -0.66
CA LYS A 14 -5.21 22.63 -0.92
C LYS A 14 -3.99 22.12 -1.70
N TYR A 15 -3.54 20.90 -1.40
CA TYR A 15 -2.36 20.24 -1.95
C TYR A 15 -2.74 18.84 -2.44
N PRO A 16 -3.37 18.72 -3.63
CA PRO A 16 -3.85 17.44 -4.12
C PRO A 16 -2.66 16.53 -4.46
N TYR A 17 -2.73 15.27 -4.01
CA TYR A 17 -1.73 14.26 -4.33
C TYR A 17 -2.39 12.87 -4.42
N PRO A 18 -2.05 12.04 -5.43
CA PRO A 18 -1.27 12.40 -6.61
C PRO A 18 -2.00 13.41 -7.51
N PHE A 19 -1.25 14.17 -8.32
CA PHE A 19 -1.78 15.29 -9.12
C PHE A 19 -2.66 14.83 -10.28
N PRO A 20 -3.65 15.63 -10.72
CA PRO A 20 -4.44 15.31 -11.91
C PRO A 20 -3.61 15.19 -13.21
N SER A 21 -2.48 15.91 -13.29
CA SER A 21 -1.52 15.88 -14.40
C SER A 21 -0.66 14.62 -14.43
N SER A 22 -0.61 13.85 -13.33
CA SER A 22 0.25 12.66 -13.24
C SER A 22 -0.07 11.69 -14.37
N LYS A 23 0.95 11.43 -15.19
CA LYS A 23 0.81 10.57 -16.38
C LYS A 23 0.71 9.10 -15.95
N ILE A 24 -0.02 8.31 -16.73
CA ILE A 24 -0.09 6.84 -16.59
C ILE A 24 1.28 6.17 -16.86
N LYS A 25 2.26 6.90 -17.42
CA LYS A 25 3.63 6.39 -17.51
C LYS A 25 4.12 6.11 -16.08
N ASN A 26 4.44 4.85 -15.79
CA ASN A 26 4.94 4.31 -14.51
C ASN A 26 3.95 3.60 -13.57
N VAL A 27 2.66 3.38 -13.94
CA VAL A 27 1.69 2.68 -13.05
C VAL A 27 1.57 1.17 -13.27
N ASN A 28 2.67 0.50 -13.63
CA ASN A 28 2.66 -0.95 -13.85
C ASN A 28 2.78 -1.77 -12.56
N GLU A 29 3.10 -1.15 -11.42
CA GLU A 29 3.31 -1.87 -10.16
C GLU A 29 2.08 -2.72 -9.77
N LEU A 30 0.88 -2.15 -9.77
CA LEU A 30 -0.34 -2.88 -9.38
C LEU A 30 -0.67 -4.00 -10.39
N LEU A 31 -0.46 -3.75 -11.68
CA LEU A 31 -0.62 -4.76 -12.71
C LEU A 31 0.40 -5.91 -12.55
N ASN A 32 1.64 -5.58 -12.19
CA ASN A 32 2.70 -6.55 -11.94
C ASN A 32 2.42 -7.35 -10.67
N LEU A 33 1.87 -6.73 -9.62
CA LEU A 33 1.39 -7.43 -8.43
C LEU A 33 0.36 -8.51 -8.79
N PHE A 34 -0.62 -8.17 -9.65
CA PHE A 34 -1.61 -9.14 -10.14
C PHE A 34 -0.95 -10.27 -10.93
N LYS A 35 0.01 -9.94 -11.82
CA LYS A 35 0.74 -10.94 -12.61
C LYS A 35 1.54 -11.88 -11.71
N PHE A 36 2.33 -11.36 -10.77
CA PHE A 36 3.12 -12.17 -9.85
C PHE A 36 2.24 -13.05 -8.98
N PHE A 37 1.15 -12.50 -8.43
CA PHE A 37 0.21 -13.29 -7.65
C PHE A 37 -0.43 -14.42 -8.50
N SER A 38 -0.80 -14.13 -9.74
CA SER A 38 -1.36 -15.13 -10.68
C SER A 38 -0.35 -16.23 -11.00
N LEU A 39 0.91 -15.86 -11.26
CA LEU A 39 1.97 -16.82 -11.59
C LEU A 39 2.32 -17.73 -10.40
N GLU A 40 2.35 -17.20 -9.17
CA GLU A 40 2.68 -17.99 -7.98
C GLU A 40 1.53 -18.87 -7.49
N ASN A 41 0.28 -18.54 -7.82
CA ASN A 41 -0.89 -19.16 -7.19
C ASN A 41 -1.97 -19.63 -8.17
N SER A 42 -1.73 -19.54 -9.48
CA SER A 42 -2.71 -19.85 -10.53
C SER A 42 -4.06 -19.13 -10.36
N PHE A 43 -4.06 -17.96 -9.71
CA PHE A 43 -5.26 -17.18 -9.50
C PHE A 43 -5.62 -16.41 -10.78
N ASN A 44 -6.87 -16.54 -11.23
CA ASN A 44 -7.35 -15.84 -12.42
C ASN A 44 -8.11 -14.57 -12.02
N PHE A 45 -7.57 -13.41 -12.41
CA PHE A 45 -8.20 -12.11 -12.20
C PHE A 45 -9.26 -11.74 -13.24
N ASN A 46 -9.50 -12.56 -14.27
CA ASN A 46 -10.63 -12.37 -15.19
C ASN A 46 -11.95 -12.72 -14.51
N THR A 47 -13.03 -12.06 -14.91
CA THR A 47 -14.39 -12.28 -14.38
C THR A 47 -14.49 -12.10 -12.86
N LYS A 48 -13.70 -11.17 -12.32
CA LYS A 48 -13.66 -10.84 -10.89
C LYS A 48 -14.32 -9.51 -10.59
N ASN A 49 -14.90 -9.39 -9.40
CA ASN A 49 -15.32 -8.10 -8.85
C ASN A 49 -14.20 -7.57 -7.95
N ILE A 50 -13.66 -6.40 -8.29
CA ILE A 50 -12.47 -5.84 -7.66
C ILE A 50 -12.80 -4.47 -7.06
N LEU A 51 -12.53 -4.30 -5.77
CA LEU A 51 -12.64 -3.02 -5.07
C LEU A 51 -11.25 -2.38 -4.94
N ASP A 52 -11.14 -1.11 -5.31
CA ASP A 52 -10.00 -0.25 -4.99
C ASP A 52 -10.40 0.78 -3.94
N ALA A 53 -10.05 0.50 -2.68
CA ALA A 53 -10.42 1.29 -1.52
C ALA A 53 -9.39 2.40 -1.25
N GLY A 54 -9.79 3.64 -1.50
CA GLY A 54 -8.91 4.81 -1.58
C GLY A 54 -8.26 4.94 -2.95
N SER A 55 -9.07 4.90 -4.01
CA SER A 55 -8.60 4.86 -5.40
C SER A 55 -7.90 6.15 -5.87
N GLY A 56 -7.99 7.24 -5.10
CA GLY A 56 -7.48 8.54 -5.48
C GLY A 56 -8.01 8.97 -6.86
N THR A 57 -7.11 9.41 -7.73
CA THR A 57 -7.41 9.81 -9.11
C THR A 57 -7.58 8.63 -10.08
N GLY A 58 -7.57 7.39 -9.60
CA GLY A 58 -7.86 6.18 -10.39
C GLY A 58 -6.74 5.69 -11.32
N HIS A 59 -5.61 6.40 -11.41
CA HIS A 59 -4.49 6.11 -12.34
C HIS A 59 -4.02 4.64 -12.30
N ARG A 60 -3.82 4.05 -11.10
CA ARG A 60 -3.37 2.66 -10.94
C ARG A 60 -4.44 1.65 -11.36
N ILE A 61 -5.66 1.79 -10.84
CA ILE A 61 -6.73 0.82 -11.08
C ILE A 61 -7.25 0.85 -12.51
N ILE A 62 -7.26 2.02 -13.16
CA ILE A 62 -7.63 2.16 -14.58
C ILE A 62 -6.66 1.37 -15.47
N ASN A 63 -5.36 1.39 -15.16
CA ASN A 63 -4.38 0.58 -15.90
C ASN A 63 -4.67 -0.92 -15.75
N VAL A 64 -5.03 -1.38 -14.56
CA VAL A 64 -5.42 -2.78 -14.33
C VAL A 64 -6.72 -3.12 -15.07
N ALA A 65 -7.73 -2.27 -14.97
CA ALA A 65 -9.03 -2.46 -15.61
C ALA A 65 -8.92 -2.60 -17.14
N ARG A 66 -8.00 -1.84 -17.76
CA ARG A 66 -7.68 -1.95 -19.19
C ARG A 66 -7.20 -3.34 -19.61
N HIS A 67 -6.50 -4.05 -18.73
CA HIS A 67 -5.97 -5.39 -19.00
C HIS A 67 -6.99 -6.50 -18.71
N TYR A 68 -7.81 -6.35 -17.67
CA TYR A 68 -8.80 -7.34 -17.26
C TYR A 68 -10.22 -6.92 -17.64
N LYS A 69 -10.49 -6.80 -18.95
CA LYS A 69 -11.75 -6.27 -19.51
C LYS A 69 -13.02 -7.04 -19.12
N LYS A 70 -12.88 -8.31 -18.72
CA LYS A 70 -14.00 -9.17 -18.28
C LYS A 70 -14.33 -9.04 -16.79
N SER A 71 -13.54 -8.24 -16.06
CA SER A 71 -13.71 -8.01 -14.63
C SER A 71 -14.36 -6.66 -14.39
N ASN A 72 -15.10 -6.55 -13.29
CA ASN A 72 -15.76 -5.32 -12.86
C ASN A 72 -14.96 -4.67 -11.74
N PHE A 73 -14.81 -3.36 -11.83
CA PHE A 73 -14.03 -2.59 -10.88
C PHE A 73 -14.90 -1.52 -10.22
N LEU A 74 -14.72 -1.35 -8.91
CA LEU A 74 -15.23 -0.21 -8.17
C LEU A 74 -14.07 0.49 -7.48
N GLY A 75 -13.80 1.74 -7.84
CA GLY A 75 -12.93 2.62 -7.08
C GLY A 75 -13.73 3.47 -6.11
N ILE A 76 -13.31 3.53 -4.84
CA ILE A 76 -13.91 4.42 -3.86
C ILE A 76 -12.87 5.35 -3.24
N ASP A 77 -13.25 6.59 -2.99
CA ASP A 77 -12.38 7.59 -2.36
C ASP A 77 -13.22 8.60 -1.58
N PHE A 78 -12.63 9.24 -0.56
CA PHE A 78 -13.36 10.22 0.25
C PHE A 78 -13.50 11.57 -0.46
N SER A 79 -12.61 11.89 -1.41
CA SER A 79 -12.48 13.19 -2.07
C SER A 79 -13.34 13.28 -3.34
N ASP A 80 -14.26 14.25 -3.38
CA ASP A 80 -15.07 14.53 -4.58
C ASP A 80 -14.20 14.87 -5.80
N ASN A 81 -13.12 15.61 -5.58
CA ASN A 81 -12.20 16.00 -6.65
C ASN A 81 -11.49 14.76 -7.22
N SER A 82 -11.01 13.87 -6.35
CA SER A 82 -10.34 12.62 -6.77
C SER A 82 -11.28 11.76 -7.61
N ILE A 83 -12.53 11.59 -7.16
CA ILE A 83 -13.57 10.86 -7.89
C ILE A 83 -13.89 11.51 -9.23
N ARG A 84 -14.01 12.85 -9.29
CA ARG A 84 -14.23 13.56 -10.55
C ARG A 84 -13.11 13.28 -11.55
N PHE A 85 -11.85 13.44 -11.13
CA PHE A 85 -10.70 13.18 -11.99
C PHE A 85 -10.61 11.70 -12.41
N ALA A 86 -10.90 10.76 -11.51
CA ALA A 86 -10.92 9.34 -11.84
C ALA A 86 -11.96 9.00 -12.93
N LYS A 87 -13.16 9.59 -12.83
CA LYS A 87 -14.22 9.45 -13.85
C LYS A 87 -13.81 10.06 -15.19
N GLU A 88 -13.23 11.26 -15.18
CA GLU A 88 -12.70 11.92 -16.38
C GLU A 88 -11.59 11.10 -17.03
N LEU A 89 -10.68 10.55 -16.23
CA LEU A 89 -9.57 9.73 -16.69
C LEU A 89 -10.07 8.40 -17.30
N ALA A 90 -11.03 7.74 -16.66
CA ALA A 90 -11.64 6.52 -17.21
C ALA A 90 -12.35 6.81 -18.53
N LYS A 91 -13.13 7.89 -18.61
CA LYS A 91 -13.80 8.34 -19.85
C LYS A 91 -12.79 8.64 -20.96
N LYS A 92 -11.72 9.38 -20.65
CA LYS A 92 -10.65 9.73 -21.60
C LYS A 92 -9.93 8.51 -22.16
N ASN A 93 -9.81 7.43 -21.37
CA ASN A 93 -9.15 6.18 -21.78
C ASN A 93 -10.15 5.11 -22.24
N GLU A 94 -11.42 5.45 -22.42
CA GLU A 94 -12.48 4.53 -22.88
C GLU A 94 -12.61 3.27 -22.01
N ILE A 95 -12.36 3.38 -20.71
CA ILE A 95 -12.48 2.26 -19.77
C ILE A 95 -13.91 2.22 -19.23
N THR A 96 -14.66 1.20 -19.64
CA THR A 96 -16.11 1.07 -19.34
C THR A 96 -16.43 0.07 -18.23
N ASN A 97 -15.46 -0.73 -17.81
CA ASN A 97 -15.62 -1.77 -16.78
C ASN A 97 -15.24 -1.30 -15.36
N ILE A 98 -15.18 0.02 -15.13
CA ILE A 98 -14.87 0.61 -13.84
C ILE A 98 -15.86 1.71 -13.46
N GLU A 99 -16.34 1.67 -12.22
CA GLU A 99 -17.11 2.74 -11.61
C GLU A 99 -16.31 3.44 -10.51
N PHE A 100 -16.60 4.71 -10.27
CA PHE A 100 -16.02 5.48 -9.16
C PHE A 100 -17.11 6.10 -8.29
N ARG A 101 -17.01 5.91 -6.97
CA ARG A 101 -17.98 6.42 -5.99
C ARG A 101 -17.27 7.09 -4.83
N LYS A 102 -17.87 8.16 -4.30
CA LYS A 102 -17.40 8.74 -3.05
C LYS A 102 -17.80 7.84 -1.90
N ALA A 103 -16.84 7.51 -1.02
CA ALA A 103 -17.11 6.77 0.21
C ALA A 103 -16.09 7.12 1.30
N ASN A 104 -16.52 7.04 2.54
CA ASN A 104 -15.65 7.15 3.71
C ASN A 104 -15.34 5.73 4.22
N LEU A 105 -14.07 5.33 4.24
CA LEU A 105 -13.69 3.99 4.71
C LEU A 105 -13.96 3.76 6.20
N LEU A 106 -14.15 4.83 6.98
CA LEU A 106 -14.53 4.73 8.40
C LEU A 106 -16.05 4.55 8.61
N GLU A 107 -16.81 4.55 7.53
CA GLU A 107 -18.24 4.26 7.48
C GLU A 107 -18.48 2.92 6.78
N LYS A 108 -19.67 2.33 7.01
CA LYS A 108 -20.02 1.06 6.39
C LYS A 108 -20.06 1.23 4.87
N ILE A 109 -19.34 0.35 4.17
CA ILE A 109 -19.34 0.32 2.70
C ILE A 109 -20.65 -0.34 2.27
N ASP A 110 -21.60 0.48 1.82
CA ASP A 110 -22.84 -0.02 1.28
C ASP A 110 -22.63 -0.52 -0.14
N SER A 111 -22.49 -1.84 -0.27
CA SER A 111 -22.36 -2.53 -1.54
C SER A 111 -23.25 -3.75 -1.53
N GLN A 112 -24.18 -3.80 -2.49
CA GLN A 112 -24.97 -5.00 -2.77
C GLN A 112 -24.08 -6.14 -3.28
N ASN A 113 -22.93 -5.80 -3.88
CA ASN A 113 -21.97 -6.76 -4.40
C ASN A 113 -20.84 -7.02 -3.40
N LYS A 114 -20.45 -8.28 -3.28
CA LYS A 114 -19.24 -8.71 -2.58
C LYS A 114 -18.08 -8.83 -3.58
N PHE A 115 -16.86 -8.52 -3.13
CA PHE A 115 -15.67 -8.45 -3.97
C PHE A 115 -14.78 -9.68 -3.82
N ASP A 116 -14.30 -10.21 -4.93
CA ASP A 116 -13.28 -11.27 -4.96
C ASP A 116 -11.91 -10.74 -4.52
N VAL A 117 -11.64 -9.48 -4.85
CA VAL A 117 -10.36 -8.82 -4.60
C VAL A 117 -10.62 -7.45 -4.01
N ILE A 118 -9.94 -7.13 -2.91
CA ILE A 118 -9.91 -5.78 -2.36
C ILE A 118 -8.47 -5.27 -2.42
N LEU A 119 -8.29 -4.05 -2.88
CA LEU A 119 -7.04 -3.31 -2.89
C LEU A 119 -7.18 -2.13 -1.94
N SER A 120 -6.14 -1.87 -1.15
CA SER A 120 -6.01 -0.65 -0.35
C SER A 120 -4.55 -0.24 -0.33
N MET A 121 -4.13 0.57 -1.30
CA MET A 121 -2.71 0.75 -1.58
C MET A 121 -2.22 2.12 -1.10
N GLY A 122 -1.64 2.21 0.10
CA GLY A 122 -1.16 3.47 0.67
C GLY A 122 -2.31 4.35 1.20
N VAL A 123 -3.31 3.74 1.84
CA VAL A 123 -4.53 4.45 2.26
C VAL A 123 -4.74 4.37 3.77
N LEU A 124 -4.77 3.15 4.33
CA LEU A 124 -5.09 2.95 5.75
C LEU A 124 -4.19 3.74 6.71
N HIS A 125 -2.95 3.99 6.31
CA HIS A 125 -1.95 4.70 7.10
C HIS A 125 -2.26 6.20 7.34
N HIS A 126 -3.20 6.77 6.60
CA HIS A 126 -3.69 8.13 6.80
C HIS A 126 -5.02 8.20 7.57
N LEU A 127 -5.68 7.05 7.83
CA LEU A 127 -6.94 7.03 8.55
C LEU A 127 -6.74 7.32 10.04
N SER A 128 -7.75 7.94 10.65
CA SER A 128 -7.79 8.16 12.11
C SER A 128 -7.95 6.85 12.89
N ASP A 129 -8.62 5.87 12.27
CA ASP A 129 -8.80 4.51 12.80
C ASP A 129 -8.55 3.49 11.67
N PRO A 130 -7.27 3.10 11.45
CA PRO A 130 -6.91 2.14 10.41
C PRO A 130 -7.58 0.77 10.59
N GLU A 131 -7.79 0.32 11.83
CA GLU A 131 -8.43 -0.98 12.11
C GLU A 131 -9.89 -0.98 11.70
N LYS A 132 -10.63 0.09 12.04
CA LYS A 132 -12.03 0.24 11.61
C LYS A 132 -12.13 0.33 10.09
N GLY A 133 -11.24 1.10 9.46
CA GLY A 133 -11.16 1.18 8.00
C GLY A 133 -10.97 -0.20 7.36
N LEU A 134 -10.03 -0.99 7.89
CA LEU A 134 -9.77 -2.35 7.44
C LEU A 134 -10.97 -3.28 7.64
N LYS A 135 -11.62 -3.25 8.81
CA LYS A 135 -12.83 -4.04 9.09
C LYS A 135 -13.96 -3.70 8.12
N ASN A 136 -14.15 -2.41 7.81
CA ASN A 136 -15.20 -1.97 6.90
C ASN A 136 -14.96 -2.48 5.47
N ILE A 137 -13.74 -2.40 4.93
CA ILE A 137 -13.44 -2.96 3.61
C ILE A 137 -13.56 -4.49 3.61
N LEU A 138 -13.10 -5.17 4.66
CA LEU A 138 -13.20 -6.63 4.74
C LEU A 138 -14.65 -7.13 4.86
N SER A 139 -15.56 -6.30 5.37
CA SER A 139 -16.99 -6.65 5.47
C SER A 139 -17.63 -6.95 4.11
N VAL A 140 -17.05 -6.44 3.01
CA VAL A 140 -17.52 -6.67 1.63
C VAL A 140 -16.66 -7.68 0.85
N LEU A 141 -15.68 -8.32 1.50
CA LEU A 141 -14.85 -9.36 0.89
C LEU A 141 -15.63 -10.69 0.78
N GLN A 142 -15.49 -11.38 -0.35
CA GLN A 142 -16.04 -12.72 -0.57
C GLN A 142 -15.37 -13.79 0.30
N LYS A 143 -16.07 -14.91 0.52
CA LYS A 143 -15.53 -16.06 1.29
C LYS A 143 -14.27 -16.69 0.70
N LYS A 144 -14.11 -16.57 -0.63
CA LYS A 144 -12.90 -16.94 -1.39
C LYS A 144 -12.23 -15.69 -1.96
N GLY A 145 -12.07 -14.68 -1.10
CA GLY A 145 -11.51 -13.38 -1.45
C GLY A 145 -10.07 -13.18 -1.00
N VAL A 146 -9.39 -12.26 -1.66
CA VAL A 146 -8.03 -11.79 -1.37
C VAL A 146 -8.00 -10.28 -1.11
N LEU A 147 -7.23 -9.86 -0.12
CA LEU A 147 -6.89 -8.47 0.17
C LEU A 147 -5.45 -8.21 -0.30
N PHE A 148 -5.22 -7.13 -1.03
CA PHE A 148 -3.89 -6.53 -1.21
C PHE A 148 -3.84 -5.21 -0.47
N LEU A 149 -2.85 -5.05 0.39
CA LEU A 149 -2.66 -3.89 1.22
C LEU A 149 -1.25 -3.35 1.06
N TYR A 150 -1.09 -2.03 0.92
CA TYR A 150 0.21 -1.39 0.99
C TYR A 150 0.30 -0.43 2.16
N LEU A 151 1.34 -0.58 2.98
CA LEU A 151 1.61 0.23 4.17
C LEU A 151 3.04 0.76 4.14
N TYR A 152 3.24 2.00 4.59
CA TYR A 152 4.55 2.64 4.65
C TYR A 152 5.34 2.19 5.88
N GLY A 153 6.64 1.96 5.68
CA GLY A 153 7.52 1.32 6.64
C GLY A 153 8.21 2.28 7.60
N LYS A 154 8.31 1.86 8.86
CA LYS A 154 8.87 2.64 9.97
C LYS A 154 10.39 2.80 9.86
N LEU A 155 11.09 1.72 9.50
CA LEU A 155 12.56 1.72 9.41
C LEU A 155 13.05 2.55 8.23
N GLY A 156 12.62 2.24 7.00
CA GLY A 156 13.02 3.04 5.83
C GLY A 156 12.51 4.49 5.89
N GLY A 157 11.31 4.70 6.46
CA GLY A 157 10.73 6.03 6.64
C GLY A 157 11.35 6.84 7.80
N HIS A 158 12.29 6.28 8.57
CA HIS A 158 12.76 6.89 9.81
C HIS A 158 13.41 8.26 9.60
N GLU A 159 14.29 8.40 8.61
CA GLU A 159 14.94 9.69 8.31
C GLU A 159 13.91 10.77 7.94
N ARG A 160 12.90 10.39 7.15
CA ARG A 160 11.79 11.29 6.81
C ARG A 160 11.03 11.74 8.05
N MET A 161 10.80 10.83 9.01
CA MET A 161 10.13 11.17 10.26
C MET A 161 10.98 12.07 11.16
N ILE A 162 12.31 11.93 11.17
CA ILE A 162 13.21 12.87 11.85
C ILE A 162 13.07 14.25 11.22
N LYS A 163 13.20 14.36 9.89
CA LYS A 163 13.03 15.62 9.14
C LYS A 163 11.67 16.26 9.45
N LYS A 164 10.59 15.48 9.42
CA LYS A 164 9.23 15.92 9.80
C LYS A 164 9.17 16.49 11.22
N LYS A 165 9.79 15.84 12.21
CA LYS A 165 9.85 16.35 13.60
C LYS A 165 10.62 17.66 13.71
N ILE A 166 11.73 17.82 12.98
CA ILE A 166 12.49 19.08 12.93
C ILE A 166 11.58 20.21 12.41
N ILE A 167 10.91 20.00 11.28
CA ILE A 167 10.02 21.01 10.68
C ILE A 167 8.87 21.36 11.63
N MET A 168 8.20 20.36 12.22
CA MET A 168 7.11 20.60 13.18
C MET A 168 7.57 21.39 14.41
N THR A 169 8.79 21.15 14.88
CA THR A 169 9.40 21.88 16.00
C THR A 169 9.67 23.34 15.63
N LEU A 170 10.24 23.59 14.44
CA LEU A 170 10.46 24.94 13.92
C LEU A 170 9.16 25.72 13.74
N LEU A 171 8.07 25.03 13.36
CA LEU A 171 6.72 25.59 13.25
C LEU A 171 5.99 25.72 14.60
N LYS A 172 6.62 25.37 15.73
CA LYS A 172 6.01 25.37 17.07
C LYS A 172 4.70 24.56 17.12
N ASN A 173 4.66 23.42 16.45
CA ASN A 173 3.50 22.53 16.33
C ASN A 173 2.24 23.18 15.72
N LYS A 174 2.37 24.28 14.99
CA LYS A 174 1.26 24.91 14.25
C LYS A 174 1.18 24.36 12.84
N SER A 175 -0.02 24.01 12.39
CA SER A 175 -0.27 23.61 11.01
C SER A 175 -0.19 24.83 10.08
N ASN A 176 0.99 25.08 9.51
CA ASN A 176 1.21 26.12 8.51
C ASN A 176 1.99 25.55 7.31
N TYR A 177 1.26 25.25 6.24
CA TYR A 177 1.83 24.63 5.05
C TYR A 177 2.81 25.55 4.30
N GLU A 178 2.51 26.85 4.22
CA GLU A 178 3.30 27.79 3.43
C GLU A 178 4.68 28.02 4.03
N ASP A 179 4.73 28.25 5.34
CA ASP A 179 6.01 28.39 6.05
C ASP A 179 6.74 27.05 6.14
N GLY A 180 6.00 25.94 6.31
CA GLY A 180 6.58 24.60 6.29
C GLY A 180 7.30 24.28 4.97
N ILE A 181 6.67 24.55 3.83
CA ILE A 181 7.26 24.38 2.50
C ILE A 181 8.53 25.22 2.37
N LYS A 182 8.49 26.50 2.78
CA LYS A 182 9.66 27.39 2.72
C LYS A 182 10.82 26.86 3.56
N ILE A 183 10.56 26.43 4.80
CA ILE A 183 11.59 25.90 5.70
C ILE A 183 12.19 24.62 5.10
N ILE A 184 11.36 23.70 4.60
CA ILE A 184 11.82 22.44 3.98
C ILE A 184 12.76 22.71 2.81
N LYS A 185 12.38 23.62 1.89
CA LYS A 185 13.23 24.02 0.76
C LYS A 185 14.53 24.68 1.22
N LYS A 186 14.50 25.51 2.27
CA LYS A 186 15.71 26.18 2.80
C LYS A 186 16.66 25.23 3.52
N LEU A 187 16.13 24.19 4.17
CA LEU A 187 16.92 23.12 4.78
C LEU A 187 17.32 22.02 3.77
N GLN A 188 16.90 22.14 2.51
CA GLN A 188 17.16 21.16 1.45
C GLN A 188 16.62 19.76 1.81
N PHE A 189 15.47 19.72 2.48
CA PHE A 189 14.77 18.47 2.81
C PHE A 189 13.84 18.01 1.68
N ASP A 190 13.76 18.76 0.58
CA ASP A 190 12.96 18.49 -0.61
C ASP A 190 13.67 17.60 -1.66
N ASP A 191 14.77 16.97 -1.29
CA ASP A 191 15.35 15.81 -1.99
C ASP A 191 14.56 14.56 -1.58
N LEU A 192 13.48 14.31 -2.32
CA LEU A 192 12.43 13.37 -1.96
C LEU A 192 12.70 12.00 -2.58
N GLU A 193 13.01 11.02 -1.73
CA GLU A 193 12.89 9.58 -2.07
C GLU A 193 11.42 9.14 -2.12
N TYR A 194 10.55 9.90 -1.46
CA TYR A 194 9.11 9.67 -1.41
C TYR A 194 8.45 10.18 -2.69
N GLY A 195 7.61 9.34 -3.32
CA GLY A 195 6.95 9.70 -4.58
C GLY A 195 7.87 9.58 -5.82
N TRP A 196 8.97 8.83 -5.73
CA TRP A 196 9.95 8.59 -6.81
C TRP A 196 9.35 8.11 -8.15
N ASN A 197 8.12 7.62 -8.14
CA ASN A 197 7.40 7.13 -9.31
C ASN A 197 6.50 8.19 -9.97
N ILE A 198 6.46 9.41 -9.44
CA ILE A 198 5.63 10.52 -9.92
C ILE A 198 6.54 11.73 -10.23
N ASP A 199 6.70 12.03 -11.51
CA ASP A 199 7.42 13.23 -11.96
C ASP A 199 6.55 14.47 -11.73
N SER A 200 6.97 15.38 -10.86
CA SER A 200 6.35 16.70 -10.73
C SER A 200 6.74 17.58 -11.91
N GLU A 201 5.78 18.14 -12.64
CA GLU A 201 6.04 18.97 -13.83
C GLU A 201 6.19 20.46 -13.47
N ASN A 202 5.79 20.87 -12.27
CA ASN A 202 5.84 22.27 -11.82
C ASN A 202 5.99 22.40 -10.29
N GLU A 203 6.23 23.63 -9.83
CA GLU A 203 6.48 23.93 -8.41
C GLU A 203 5.28 23.61 -7.50
N LYS A 204 4.04 23.82 -7.96
CA LYS A 204 2.84 23.50 -7.16
C LYS A 204 2.69 22.01 -6.92
N GLU A 205 3.08 21.21 -7.91
CA GLU A 205 3.11 19.76 -7.76
C GLU A 205 4.20 19.38 -6.77
N ARG A 206 5.42 19.89 -6.92
CA ARG A 206 6.49 19.65 -5.95
C ARG A 206 6.09 20.01 -4.52
N ASP A 207 5.40 21.13 -4.33
CA ASP A 207 4.89 21.56 -3.03
C ASP A 207 3.89 20.56 -2.42
N SER A 208 3.05 19.90 -3.22
CA SER A 208 2.12 18.93 -2.62
C SER A 208 2.80 17.60 -2.31
N VAL A 209 3.86 17.20 -3.04
CA VAL A 209 4.69 16.06 -2.63
C VAL A 209 5.39 16.36 -1.29
N ILE A 210 5.91 17.59 -1.14
CA ILE A 210 6.48 18.06 0.13
C ILE A 210 5.44 18.01 1.26
N VAL A 211 4.22 18.48 1.01
CA VAL A 211 3.15 18.48 2.01
C VAL A 211 2.77 17.06 2.40
N ASP A 212 2.59 16.15 1.44
CA ASP A 212 2.28 14.75 1.68
C ASP A 212 3.42 14.03 2.43
N ALA A 213 4.69 14.32 2.10
CA ALA A 213 5.84 13.69 2.73
C ALA A 213 6.14 14.19 4.15
N TYR A 214 6.02 15.49 4.40
CA TYR A 214 6.53 16.12 5.63
C TYR A 214 5.48 16.86 6.47
N LEU A 215 4.41 17.36 5.85
CA LEU A 215 3.40 18.18 6.53
C LEU A 215 2.04 17.47 6.62
N HIS A 216 2.00 16.17 6.33
CA HIS A 216 0.76 15.40 6.34
C HIS A 216 0.10 15.41 7.72
N ALA A 217 -1.22 15.67 7.73
CA ALA A 217 -1.99 15.90 8.95
C ALA A 217 -2.14 14.66 9.85
N ASN A 218 -2.07 13.46 9.26
CA ASN A 218 -2.14 12.20 10.00
C ASN A 218 -1.41 11.08 9.26
N GLU A 219 -0.44 10.46 9.91
CA GLU A 219 0.37 9.43 9.28
C GLU A 219 0.85 8.43 10.32
N LYS A 220 0.64 7.14 10.04
CA LYS A 220 1.19 6.03 10.80
C LYS A 220 2.15 5.24 9.91
N LEU A 221 3.36 5.00 10.39
CA LEU A 221 4.27 4.04 9.77
C LEU A 221 4.20 2.70 10.49
N TYR A 222 4.56 1.64 9.78
CA TYR A 222 4.37 0.26 10.21
C TYR A 222 5.70 -0.49 10.22
N ASP A 223 5.86 -1.36 11.19
CA ASP A 223 6.79 -2.49 11.15
C ASP A 223 5.99 -3.82 11.17
N CYS A 224 6.67 -4.95 11.19
CA CYS A 224 6.04 -6.27 11.17
C CYS A 224 5.12 -6.50 12.38
N GLU A 225 5.41 -5.90 13.54
CA GLU A 225 4.59 -6.01 14.74
C GLU A 225 3.31 -5.18 14.61
N ASP A 226 3.42 -3.94 14.11
CA ASP A 226 2.27 -3.10 13.80
C ASP A 226 1.34 -3.75 12.76
N ILE A 227 1.92 -4.38 11.73
CA ILE A 227 1.17 -5.09 10.67
C ILE A 227 0.44 -6.29 11.25
N ASP A 228 1.12 -7.12 12.06
CA ASP A 228 0.48 -8.27 12.70
C ASP A 228 -0.69 -7.81 13.56
N SER A 229 -0.49 -6.83 14.44
CA SER A 229 -1.55 -6.29 15.30
C SER A 229 -2.77 -5.80 14.49
N LEU A 230 -2.54 -5.03 13.42
CA LEU A 230 -3.60 -4.54 12.54
C LEU A 230 -4.41 -5.68 11.91
N LEU A 231 -3.75 -6.76 11.47
CA LEU A 231 -4.42 -7.87 10.77
C LEU A 231 -5.06 -8.88 11.71
N GLN A 232 -4.47 -9.17 12.87
CA GLN A 232 -5.07 -10.00 13.92
C GLN A 232 -6.43 -9.44 14.34
N ASN A 233 -6.53 -8.11 14.47
CA ASN A 233 -7.77 -7.44 14.87
C ASN A 233 -8.80 -7.31 13.75
N SER A 234 -8.47 -7.67 12.50
CA SER A 234 -9.28 -7.36 11.32
C SER A 234 -10.40 -8.37 11.00
N GLY A 235 -10.29 -9.59 11.53
CA GLY A 235 -11.20 -10.70 11.21
C GLY A 235 -10.88 -11.45 9.91
N ILE A 236 -9.75 -11.15 9.25
CA ILE A 236 -9.22 -11.97 8.16
C ILE A 236 -8.66 -13.29 8.69
N PHE A 237 -8.54 -14.33 7.86
CA PHE A 237 -8.02 -15.63 8.34
C PHE A 237 -6.50 -15.62 8.56
N GLY A 238 -5.79 -14.79 7.82
CA GLY A 238 -4.36 -14.59 7.96
C GLY A 238 -3.78 -13.88 6.76
N TYR A 239 -2.47 -13.71 6.76
CA TYR A 239 -1.78 -12.90 5.78
C TYR A 239 -0.37 -13.37 5.48
N SER A 240 0.23 -12.79 4.45
CA SER A 240 1.65 -12.93 4.15
C SER A 240 2.18 -11.58 3.65
N ILE A 241 3.39 -11.21 4.07
CA ILE A 241 4.10 -10.10 3.41
C ILE A 241 4.49 -10.62 2.03
N PHE A 242 3.90 -10.03 0.98
CA PHE A 242 4.11 -10.44 -0.39
C PHE A 242 5.35 -9.79 -0.99
N GLY A 243 5.61 -8.54 -0.63
CA GLY A 243 6.78 -7.80 -1.09
C GLY A 243 7.13 -6.66 -0.15
N ILE A 244 8.35 -6.15 -0.30
CA ILE A 244 8.84 -4.97 0.40
C ILE A 244 9.43 -3.99 -0.61
N THR A 245 9.36 -2.72 -0.30
CA THR A 245 10.02 -1.65 -1.06
C THR A 245 11.14 -1.10 -0.20
N THR A 246 12.37 -1.13 -0.69
CA THR A 246 13.52 -0.43 -0.09
C THR A 246 13.69 0.92 -0.77
N LYS A 247 14.73 1.69 -0.38
CA LYS A 247 15.05 2.98 -1.00
C LYS A 247 15.25 2.91 -2.52
N THR A 248 15.75 1.81 -3.05
CA THR A 248 16.20 1.71 -4.44
C THR A 248 15.42 0.70 -5.29
N GLN A 249 14.64 -0.19 -4.67
CA GLN A 249 13.97 -1.27 -5.41
C GLN A 249 12.78 -1.89 -4.65
N GLY A 250 11.89 -2.54 -5.41
CA GLY A 250 10.90 -3.47 -4.88
C GLY A 250 11.42 -4.90 -4.92
N LEU A 251 11.16 -5.67 -3.86
CA LEU A 251 11.54 -7.07 -3.72
C LEU A 251 10.31 -7.92 -3.40
N LEU A 252 10.23 -9.12 -3.96
CA LEU A 252 9.33 -10.15 -3.44
C LEU A 252 9.86 -10.64 -2.09
N PHE A 253 8.98 -10.78 -1.12
CA PHE A 253 9.38 -11.06 0.25
C PHE A 253 9.45 -12.57 0.51
N SER A 254 10.54 -13.03 1.11
CA SER A 254 10.75 -14.42 1.52
C SER A 254 11.60 -14.49 2.76
N THR A 255 11.21 -15.38 3.68
CA THR A 255 12.01 -15.77 4.85
C THR A 255 12.78 -17.08 4.65
N GLU A 256 12.77 -17.68 3.45
CA GLU A 256 13.45 -18.96 3.21
C GLU A 256 14.95 -18.78 3.00
N LEU A 257 15.74 -19.62 3.67
CA LEU A 257 17.14 -19.85 3.29
C LEU A 257 17.16 -20.70 2.01
N ASN A 258 18.00 -20.33 1.04
CA ASN A 258 18.11 -21.00 -0.27
C ASN A 258 16.79 -21.03 -1.05
N LEU A 259 16.16 -19.86 -1.19
CA LEU A 259 14.96 -19.71 -2.00
C LEU A 259 15.20 -20.21 -3.43
N LYS A 260 14.32 -21.06 -3.93
CA LYS A 260 14.27 -21.40 -5.36
C LYS A 260 13.53 -20.28 -6.08
N GLU A 261 14.28 -19.45 -6.81
CA GLU A 261 13.72 -18.36 -7.61
C GLU A 261 12.93 -18.93 -8.79
N ASN A 262 11.61 -18.82 -8.72
CA ASN A 262 10.71 -19.29 -9.78
C ASN A 262 10.27 -18.17 -10.73
N LEU A 263 10.49 -16.91 -10.34
CA LEU A 263 10.17 -15.74 -11.14
C LEU A 263 11.46 -14.96 -11.41
N LYS A 264 11.56 -14.39 -12.61
CA LYS A 264 12.67 -13.48 -12.98
C LYS A 264 12.45 -12.09 -12.36
N THR A 265 12.54 -12.01 -11.04
CA THR A 265 12.40 -10.78 -10.25
C THR A 265 13.22 -10.90 -8.97
N SER A 266 13.56 -9.76 -8.37
CA SER A 266 14.36 -9.73 -7.15
C SER A 266 13.55 -10.18 -5.92
N TYR A 267 14.22 -10.89 -5.01
CA TYR A 267 13.67 -11.35 -3.73
C TYR A 267 14.48 -10.81 -2.55
N SER A 268 13.89 -10.81 -1.36
CA SER A 268 14.68 -10.73 -0.12
C SER A 268 15.46 -12.03 0.09
N ASP A 269 16.78 -11.94 0.07
CA ASP A 269 17.71 -13.07 0.20
C ASP A 269 18.43 -13.00 1.55
N VAL A 270 17.84 -13.70 2.52
CA VAL A 270 18.36 -13.80 3.88
C VAL A 270 19.67 -14.60 3.96
N THR A 271 19.98 -15.40 2.95
CA THR A 271 21.19 -16.24 2.90
C THR A 271 22.47 -15.40 2.95
N ARG A 272 22.41 -14.16 2.44
CA ARG A 272 23.52 -13.20 2.46
C ARG A 272 23.92 -12.75 3.86
N PHE A 273 22.96 -12.76 4.80
CA PHE A 273 23.19 -12.38 6.20
C PHE A 273 23.50 -13.60 7.08
N PHE A 274 23.00 -14.77 6.70
CA PHE A 274 23.20 -16.04 7.41
C PHE A 274 24.10 -16.99 6.62
N SER A 275 25.37 -16.61 6.44
CA SER A 275 26.34 -17.35 5.60
C SER A 275 26.91 -18.63 6.23
N SER A 276 26.80 -18.80 7.55
CA SER A 276 27.36 -19.94 8.27
C SER A 276 26.29 -20.95 8.69
N LYS A 277 26.61 -22.25 8.66
CA LYS A 277 25.72 -23.30 9.22
C LYS A 277 25.34 -23.03 10.68
N PHE A 278 26.24 -22.39 11.43
CA PHE A 278 26.00 -22.02 12.83
C PHE A 278 24.85 -21.03 12.95
N THR A 279 24.90 -19.89 12.25
CA THR A 279 23.85 -18.87 12.32
C THR A 279 22.55 -19.31 11.63
N GLN A 280 22.64 -20.10 10.55
CA GLN A 280 21.47 -20.69 9.89
C GLN A 280 20.67 -21.61 10.82
N LYS A 281 21.31 -22.34 11.73
CA LYS A 281 20.61 -23.19 12.71
C LYS A 281 19.64 -22.37 13.56
N PHE A 282 20.11 -21.24 14.10
CA PHE A 282 19.28 -20.35 14.92
C PHE A 282 18.16 -19.71 14.09
N TYR A 283 18.46 -19.24 12.88
CA TYR A 283 17.44 -18.67 12.00
C TYR A 283 16.35 -19.70 11.65
N ASN A 284 16.74 -20.94 11.36
CA ASN A 284 15.80 -22.01 11.03
C ASN A 284 14.86 -22.38 12.17
N SER A 285 15.28 -22.25 13.43
CA SER A 285 14.41 -22.52 14.59
C SER A 285 13.32 -21.48 14.83
N LEU A 286 13.40 -20.32 14.17
CA LEU A 286 12.42 -19.25 14.32
C LEU A 286 11.12 -19.55 13.57
N ASN A 287 10.01 -19.08 14.15
CA ASN A 287 8.72 -19.05 13.48
C ASN A 287 8.68 -17.95 12.40
N VAL A 288 7.63 -17.95 11.58
CA VAL A 288 7.50 -17.01 10.46
C VAL A 288 7.48 -15.54 10.91
N LYS A 289 6.79 -15.21 12.02
CA LYS A 289 6.72 -13.83 12.54
C LYS A 289 8.11 -13.33 12.95
N GLU A 290 8.86 -14.14 13.68
CA GLU A 290 10.23 -13.84 14.10
C GLU A 290 11.17 -13.67 12.89
N LYS A 291 11.04 -14.55 11.89
CA LYS A 291 11.79 -14.42 10.65
C LYS A 291 11.45 -13.14 9.91
N CYS A 292 10.18 -12.75 9.85
CA CYS A 292 9.77 -11.49 9.22
C CYS A 292 10.44 -10.28 9.86
N LYS A 293 10.47 -10.24 11.21
CA LYS A 293 11.17 -9.19 11.96
C LYS A 293 12.66 -9.12 11.61
N ILE A 294 13.34 -10.25 11.48
CA ILE A 294 14.74 -10.28 11.06
C ILE A 294 14.92 -9.75 9.64
N VAL A 295 14.08 -10.16 8.68
CA VAL A 295 14.18 -9.68 7.30
C VAL A 295 13.96 -8.16 7.24
N GLU A 296 12.95 -7.67 7.95
CA GLU A 296 12.68 -6.24 8.09
C GLU A 296 13.88 -5.46 8.63
N LEU A 297 14.56 -5.96 9.67
CA LEU A 297 15.73 -5.30 10.25
C LEU A 297 16.92 -5.24 9.29
N PHE A 298 17.12 -6.24 8.43
CA PHE A 298 18.20 -6.23 7.45
C PHE A 298 17.91 -5.36 6.22
N TYR A 299 16.63 -5.24 5.84
CA TYR A 299 16.23 -4.57 4.61
C TYR A 299 15.70 -3.15 4.82
N GLU A 300 15.34 -2.79 6.05
CA GLU A 300 14.82 -1.47 6.45
C GLU A 300 13.79 -0.91 5.46
N PRO A 301 12.69 -1.64 5.21
CA PRO A 301 11.80 -1.30 4.11
C PRO A 301 11.08 0.04 4.33
N ASN A 302 10.91 0.77 3.23
CA ASN A 302 10.08 1.96 3.09
C ASN A 302 8.58 1.63 2.97
N GLY A 303 8.25 0.39 2.65
CA GLY A 303 6.87 -0.07 2.61
C GLY A 303 6.73 -1.57 2.39
N TYR A 304 5.52 -2.06 2.65
CA TYR A 304 5.16 -3.47 2.60
C TYR A 304 3.94 -3.64 1.72
N THR A 305 4.02 -4.58 0.78
CA THR A 305 2.86 -5.13 0.10
C THR A 305 2.45 -6.40 0.82
N ILE A 306 1.24 -6.43 1.34
CA ILE A 306 0.70 -7.51 2.15
C ILE A 306 -0.46 -8.16 1.41
N VAL A 307 -0.52 -9.48 1.45
CA VAL A 307 -1.64 -10.27 0.94
C VAL A 307 -2.38 -10.87 2.12
N GLY A 308 -3.61 -10.43 2.32
CA GLY A 308 -4.55 -11.01 3.28
C GLY A 308 -5.45 -12.04 2.58
N LEU A 309 -5.74 -13.15 3.26
CA LEU A 309 -6.53 -14.23 2.68
C LEU A 309 -7.68 -14.63 3.59
N THR A 310 -8.82 -14.91 2.97
CA THR A 310 -9.89 -15.68 3.61
C THR A 310 -9.51 -17.16 3.71
N LYS A 311 -10.17 -17.90 4.60
CA LYS A 311 -9.89 -19.33 4.80
C LYS A 311 -10.02 -20.15 3.50
N GLN A 312 -11.12 -19.98 2.77
CA GLN A 312 -11.34 -20.73 1.52
C GLN A 312 -10.31 -20.35 0.44
N MET A 313 -9.89 -19.08 0.39
CA MET A 313 -8.85 -18.66 -0.55
C MET A 313 -7.52 -19.30 -0.17
N TYR A 314 -7.12 -19.24 1.11
CA TYR A 314 -5.92 -19.87 1.62
C TYR A 314 -5.87 -21.37 1.32
N ASP A 315 -6.96 -22.10 1.59
CA ASP A 315 -7.03 -23.54 1.35
C ASP A 315 -6.89 -23.90 -0.14
N SER A 316 -7.27 -22.98 -1.04
CA SER A 316 -7.14 -23.17 -2.49
C SER A 316 -5.75 -22.83 -3.06
N LEU A 317 -4.87 -22.21 -2.29
CA LEU A 317 -3.50 -21.91 -2.73
C LEU A 317 -2.63 -23.17 -2.75
N ASP A 318 -1.73 -23.25 -3.74
CA ASP A 318 -0.67 -24.27 -3.80
C ASP A 318 0.10 -24.31 -2.46
N PRO A 319 0.11 -25.44 -1.73
CA PRO A 319 0.84 -25.59 -0.48
C PRO A 319 2.33 -25.24 -0.56
N LYS A 320 2.93 -25.31 -1.76
CA LYS A 320 4.34 -24.98 -2.00
C LYS A 320 4.57 -23.51 -2.34
N SER A 321 3.52 -22.69 -2.48
CA SER A 321 3.67 -21.28 -2.84
C SER A 321 4.39 -20.50 -1.74
N ARG A 322 5.13 -19.46 -2.14
CA ARG A 322 5.83 -18.57 -1.22
C ARG A 322 4.88 -17.95 -0.19
N ILE A 323 3.67 -17.59 -0.62
CA ILE A 323 2.62 -17.06 0.25
C ILE A 323 2.27 -18.05 1.36
N ARG A 324 2.10 -19.34 1.04
CA ARG A 324 1.82 -20.38 2.05
C ARG A 324 2.95 -20.55 3.06
N LYS A 325 4.21 -20.51 2.59
CA LYS A 325 5.38 -20.68 3.44
C LYS A 325 5.64 -19.49 4.36
N ASN A 326 5.26 -18.29 3.93
CA ASN A 326 5.37 -17.05 4.69
C ASN A 326 4.02 -16.64 5.30
N PHE A 327 3.09 -17.59 5.47
CA PHE A 327 1.75 -17.29 5.97
C PHE A 327 1.74 -17.19 7.49
N ILE A 328 1.07 -16.15 7.98
CA ILE A 328 0.84 -15.89 9.39
C ILE A 328 -0.67 -15.94 9.60
N LYS A 329 -1.11 -16.85 10.47
CA LYS A 329 -2.53 -17.01 10.81
C LYS A 329 -2.96 -15.92 11.81
N CYS A 330 -4.16 -15.37 11.58
CA CYS A 330 -4.87 -14.50 12.51
C CYS A 330 -5.85 -15.29 13.40
#